data_AF-A0A955Y8D5-F1
#
_entry.id   AF-A0A955Y8D5-F1
#
_cell.length_a   1.000
_cell.length_b   1.000
_cell.length_c   1.000
_cell.angle_alpha   90.00
_cell.angle_beta   90.00
_cell.angle_gamma   90.00
#
_symmetry.space_group_name_H-M   'P 1'
#
loop_
_entity.id
_entity.type
_entity.pdbx_description
1 polymer ?
#
loop_
_entity_poly.entity_id
_entity_poly.type
_entity_poly.pdbx_seq_one_letter_code
_entity_poly.pdbx_strand_id
1 'polypeptide(L)'
;MLVLLLGCPHPIPVPAPVADPPMVDVDVAFDREMDTWTVRYTTSEPASGLWFVRDRHRFRASGWAVEGGAFSEAGYGEVVLGEGPWTVRFPTDTANREKDYKLHLGFTDGSRLLYTGHLAVHPLVPAPDGVQRYPDDVTTRWTFRAAGQTIAILDQVGQDALVTDIDQLARQGAYVYVGSIEPLRTERMTAFLDPGMPEWLRERTLSRLDGLFTTFGTWTGHPLDFHPVIFASASSEGTGRNLKGGTLPGQMQLAADGPGWATPSDAADQQWYRF
;
A
#
# COMPACT_ATOMS: atom_id res chain seq x y z
N MET A 1 31.51 -58.61 42.24
CA MET A 1 30.45 -58.77 41.21
C MET A 1 29.67 -57.47 41.18
N LEU A 2 29.97 -56.61 40.21
CA LEU A 2 29.39 -55.25 40.08
C LEU A 2 28.31 -55.32 38.99
N VAL A 3 27.05 -55.08 39.34
CA VAL A 3 25.94 -55.06 38.39
C VAL A 3 25.80 -53.63 37.86
N LEU A 4 26.13 -53.43 36.58
CA LEU A 4 25.86 -52.19 35.86
C LEU A 4 24.38 -52.18 35.43
N LEU A 5 23.59 -51.27 36.02
CA LEU A 5 22.25 -50.94 35.56
C LEU A 5 22.38 -50.02 34.34
N LEU A 6 22.20 -50.59 33.15
CA LEU A 6 22.05 -49.85 31.90
C LEU A 6 20.66 -49.19 31.90
N GLY A 7 20.61 -47.88 32.18
CA GLY A 7 19.41 -47.08 32.01
C GLY A 7 19.10 -46.88 30.52
N CYS A 8 17.88 -47.22 30.11
CA CYS A 8 17.40 -46.95 28.75
C CYS A 8 17.41 -45.44 28.48
N PRO A 9 17.96 -44.97 27.33
CA PRO A 9 17.89 -43.57 26.97
C PRO A 9 16.42 -43.19 26.76
N HIS A 10 15.96 -42.18 27.51
CA HIS A 10 14.66 -41.57 27.23
C HIS A 10 14.73 -40.92 25.85
N PRO A 11 13.79 -41.20 24.93
CA PRO A 11 13.72 -40.49 23.66
C PRO A 11 13.51 -39.01 23.93
N ILE A 12 14.40 -38.16 23.41
CA ILE A 12 14.23 -36.72 23.43
C ILE A 12 12.94 -36.43 22.64
N PRO A 13 11.92 -35.78 23.24
CA PRO A 13 10.72 -35.42 22.49
C PRO A 13 11.13 -34.47 21.35
N VAL A 14 10.83 -34.89 20.13
CA VAL A 14 10.96 -34.03 18.94
C VAL A 14 9.94 -32.89 19.13
N PRO A 15 10.34 -31.61 19.09
CA PRO A 15 9.40 -30.51 19.14
C PRO A 15 8.38 -30.70 18.01
N ALA A 16 7.09 -30.56 18.33
CA ALA A 16 6.06 -30.55 17.30
C ALA A 16 6.39 -29.42 16.29
N PRO A 17 6.16 -29.63 14.98
CA PRO A 17 6.31 -28.54 14.01
C PRO A 17 5.45 -27.36 14.47
N VAL A 18 6.07 -26.19 14.56
CA VAL A 18 5.37 -24.93 14.82
C VAL A 18 4.37 -24.76 13.68
N ALA A 19 3.08 -24.66 14.00
CA ALA A 19 2.06 -24.40 12.99
C ALA A 19 2.39 -23.06 12.30
N ASP A 20 2.26 -23.02 10.98
CA ASP A 20 2.46 -21.78 10.23
C ASP A 20 1.50 -20.70 10.79
N PRO A 21 1.96 -19.43 10.89
CA PRO A 21 1.08 -18.36 11.35
C PRO A 21 -0.13 -18.25 10.43
N PRO A 22 -1.30 -17.88 10.96
CA PRO A 22 -2.49 -17.65 10.15
C PRO A 22 -2.17 -16.64 9.04
N MET A 23 -2.68 -16.91 7.85
CA MET A 23 -2.41 -16.13 6.65
C MET A 23 -3.70 -15.55 6.07
N VAL A 24 -3.62 -14.33 5.56
CA VAL A 24 -4.64 -13.72 4.71
C VAL A 24 -4.05 -13.52 3.31
N ASP A 25 -4.63 -14.19 2.32
CA ASP A 25 -4.39 -13.87 0.91
C ASP A 25 -5.33 -12.72 0.50
N VAL A 26 -4.76 -11.62 0.03
CA VAL A 26 -5.45 -10.43 -0.46
C VAL A 26 -5.22 -10.31 -1.97
N ASP A 27 -6.22 -10.67 -2.77
CA ASP A 27 -6.20 -10.52 -4.23
C ASP A 27 -6.93 -9.22 -4.62
N VAL A 28 -6.17 -8.24 -5.10
CA VAL A 28 -6.63 -6.92 -5.54
C VAL A 28 -6.62 -6.88 -7.07
N ALA A 29 -7.78 -6.73 -7.67
CA ALA A 29 -7.93 -6.57 -9.12
C ALA A 29 -8.48 -5.17 -9.45
N PHE A 30 -7.88 -4.51 -10.43
CA PHE A 30 -8.38 -3.26 -11.00
C PHE A 30 -8.90 -3.48 -12.42
N ASP A 31 -10.16 -3.14 -12.64
CA ASP A 31 -10.77 -3.03 -13.96
C ASP A 31 -10.80 -1.55 -14.37
N ARG A 32 -10.02 -1.23 -15.41
CA ARG A 32 -9.90 0.15 -15.92
C ARG A 32 -11.14 0.62 -16.65
N GLU A 33 -11.84 -0.28 -17.36
CA GLU A 33 -13.02 0.10 -18.16
C GLU A 33 -14.22 0.41 -17.26
N MET A 34 -14.39 -0.38 -16.20
CA MET A 34 -15.45 -0.19 -15.21
C MET A 34 -15.07 0.76 -14.07
N ASP A 35 -13.83 1.22 -14.00
CA ASP A 35 -13.26 1.93 -12.85
C ASP A 35 -13.64 1.26 -11.53
N THR A 36 -13.32 -0.02 -11.41
CA THR A 36 -13.73 -0.84 -10.28
C THR A 36 -12.54 -1.61 -9.73
N TRP A 37 -12.31 -1.44 -8.44
CA TRP A 37 -11.40 -2.27 -7.66
C TRP A 37 -12.21 -3.40 -7.01
N THR A 38 -11.73 -4.61 -7.17
CA THR A 38 -12.24 -5.80 -6.48
C THR A 38 -11.15 -6.32 -5.58
N VAL A 39 -11.44 -6.48 -4.29
CA VAL A 39 -10.51 -7.09 -3.33
C VAL A 39 -11.14 -8.34 -2.75
N ARG A 40 -10.49 -9.49 -2.95
CA ARG A 40 -10.89 -10.77 -2.38
C ARG A 40 -9.95 -11.13 -1.23
N TYR A 41 -10.54 -11.44 -0.09
CA TYR A 41 -9.84 -11.90 1.10
C TYR A 41 -10.12 -13.37 1.33
N THR A 42 -9.05 -14.16 1.48
CA THR A 42 -9.12 -15.58 1.85
C THR A 42 -8.24 -15.82 3.06
N THR A 43 -8.79 -16.39 4.12
CA THR A 43 -8.03 -16.76 5.33
C THR A 43 -7.61 -18.22 5.26
N SER A 44 -6.41 -18.53 5.75
CA SER A 44 -5.96 -19.93 5.88
C SER A 44 -6.68 -20.69 6.98
N GLU A 45 -7.18 -19.96 7.98
CA GLU A 45 -7.96 -20.49 9.11
C GLU A 45 -9.40 -19.98 9.06
N PRO A 46 -10.39 -20.71 9.62
CA PRO A 46 -11.75 -20.23 9.76
C PRO A 46 -11.81 -18.91 10.55
N ALA A 47 -12.50 -17.92 9.98
CA ALA A 47 -12.70 -16.63 10.60
C ALA A 47 -14.16 -16.19 10.50
N SER A 48 -14.65 -15.51 11.53
CA SER A 48 -16.02 -14.98 11.62
C SER A 48 -16.16 -13.57 11.04
N GLY A 49 -15.06 -13.03 10.52
CA GLY A 49 -15.02 -11.71 9.92
C GLY A 49 -13.60 -11.19 9.74
N LEU A 50 -13.53 -9.97 9.24
CA LEU A 50 -12.30 -9.21 9.02
C LEU A 50 -12.43 -7.84 9.68
N TRP A 51 -11.41 -7.45 10.42
CA TRP A 51 -11.26 -6.09 10.93
C TRP A 51 -10.32 -5.30 10.04
N PHE A 52 -10.75 -4.13 9.56
CA PHE A 52 -9.86 -3.23 8.83
C PHE A 52 -8.96 -2.50 9.81
N VAL A 53 -7.64 -2.76 9.72
CA VAL A 53 -6.64 -2.28 10.69
C VAL A 53 -6.64 -0.76 10.80
N ARG A 54 -6.96 -0.07 9.70
CA ARG A 54 -7.10 1.38 9.63
C ARG A 54 -8.57 1.78 9.45
N ASP A 55 -9.12 2.52 10.40
CA ASP A 55 -10.56 2.85 10.44
C ASP A 55 -10.85 4.35 10.65
N ARG A 56 -9.83 5.20 10.51
CA ARG A 56 -10.01 6.66 10.57
C ARG A 56 -10.91 7.07 9.40
N HIS A 57 -12.07 7.67 9.71
CA HIS A 57 -13.10 8.16 8.77
C HIS A 57 -14.11 7.16 8.20
N ARG A 58 -14.27 5.98 8.80
CA ARG A 58 -15.35 4.99 8.55
C ARG A 58 -16.17 5.20 7.27
N PHE A 59 -15.57 4.95 6.12
CA PHE A 59 -16.14 5.31 4.80
C PHE A 59 -16.55 4.08 3.98
N ARG A 60 -16.12 2.88 4.39
CA ARG A 60 -16.25 1.67 3.58
C ARG A 60 -17.72 1.27 3.48
N ALA A 61 -18.42 1.26 4.61
CA ALA A 61 -19.84 0.88 4.65
C ALA A 61 -20.73 1.75 3.73
N SER A 62 -20.35 3.01 3.49
CA SER A 62 -21.09 3.91 2.60
C SER A 62 -20.71 3.82 1.13
N GLY A 63 -19.52 3.30 0.80
CA GLY A 63 -18.98 3.38 -0.56
C GLY A 63 -18.59 2.04 -1.18
N TRP A 64 -18.53 0.96 -0.40
CA TRP A 64 -18.05 -0.34 -0.82
C TRP A 64 -19.20 -1.35 -0.79
N ALA A 65 -19.32 -2.14 -1.84
CA ALA A 65 -20.15 -3.33 -1.85
C ALA A 65 -19.36 -4.51 -1.26
N VAL A 66 -20.03 -5.41 -0.56
CA VAL A 66 -19.42 -6.60 0.05
C VAL A 66 -20.24 -7.85 -0.23
N GLU A 67 -19.54 -8.94 -0.55
CA GLU A 67 -20.05 -10.31 -0.66
C GLU A 67 -19.35 -11.20 0.37
N GLY A 68 -20.04 -12.23 0.86
CA GLY A 68 -19.53 -13.11 1.93
C GLY A 68 -19.71 -12.54 3.35
N GLY A 69 -20.37 -11.39 3.48
CA GLY A 69 -20.62 -10.78 4.78
C GLY A 69 -21.33 -9.44 4.69
N ALA A 70 -21.31 -8.69 5.79
CA ALA A 70 -21.82 -7.33 5.86
C ALA A 70 -20.87 -6.45 6.69
N PHE A 71 -20.75 -5.18 6.29
CA PHE A 71 -20.06 -4.19 7.12
C PHE A 71 -20.79 -4.01 8.45
N SER A 72 -20.01 -3.93 9.52
CA SER A 72 -20.47 -3.64 10.87
C SER A 72 -19.41 -2.84 11.61
N GLU A 73 -19.66 -2.56 12.88
CA GLU A 73 -18.72 -1.90 13.76
C GLU A 73 -18.47 -2.78 14.98
N ALA A 74 -17.19 -2.95 15.31
CA ALA A 74 -16.76 -3.47 16.60
C ALA A 74 -16.19 -2.34 17.45
N GLY A 75 -15.98 -2.57 18.75
CA GLY A 75 -15.40 -1.58 19.66
C GLY A 75 -14.01 -1.05 19.24
N TYR A 76 -13.39 -1.70 18.24
CA TYR A 76 -12.07 -1.40 17.74
C TYR A 76 -12.01 -1.03 16.24
N GLY A 77 -13.17 -0.85 15.57
CA GLY A 77 -13.22 -0.26 14.23
C GLY A 77 -14.25 -0.88 13.28
N GLU A 78 -14.14 -0.52 12.00
CA GLU A 78 -14.93 -1.12 10.93
C GLU A 78 -14.55 -2.58 10.71
N VAL A 79 -15.56 -3.44 10.64
CA VAL A 79 -15.41 -4.87 10.40
C VAL A 79 -16.33 -5.32 9.27
N VAL A 80 -16.01 -6.45 8.65
CA VAL A 80 -16.96 -7.23 7.85
C VAL A 80 -17.20 -8.54 8.58
N LEU A 81 -18.45 -8.82 8.94
CA LEU A 81 -18.84 -10.07 9.60
C LEU A 81 -19.46 -11.03 8.59
N GLY A 82 -19.12 -12.31 8.70
CA GLY A 82 -19.62 -13.36 7.81
C GLY A 82 -18.69 -14.57 7.80
N GLU A 83 -18.96 -15.51 6.89
CA GLU A 83 -18.11 -16.67 6.65
C GLU A 83 -17.48 -16.50 5.27
N GLY A 84 -16.15 -16.33 5.26
CA GLY A 84 -15.40 -16.02 4.05
C GLY A 84 -15.48 -17.11 2.96
N PRO A 85 -14.92 -16.86 1.76
CA PRO A 85 -14.13 -15.69 1.39
C PRO A 85 -14.98 -14.42 1.26
N TRP A 86 -14.36 -13.27 1.53
CA TRP A 86 -15.01 -11.96 1.38
C TRP A 86 -14.55 -11.30 0.09
N THR A 87 -15.49 -10.69 -0.64
CA THR A 87 -15.16 -9.86 -1.79
C THR A 87 -15.72 -8.47 -1.56
N VAL A 88 -14.87 -7.45 -1.59
CA VAL A 88 -15.31 -6.05 -1.57
C VAL A 88 -15.08 -5.41 -2.94
N ARG A 89 -16.00 -4.55 -3.34
CA ARG A 89 -15.90 -3.79 -4.59
C ARG A 89 -16.14 -2.31 -4.33
N PHE A 90 -15.29 -1.47 -4.93
CA PHE A 90 -15.39 -0.03 -4.79
C PHE A 90 -14.78 0.68 -6.01
N PRO A 91 -15.27 1.87 -6.34
CA PRO A 91 -14.72 2.64 -7.44
C PRO A 91 -13.44 3.39 -7.03
N THR A 92 -12.88 4.05 -8.03
CA THR A 92 -12.28 5.38 -7.93
C THR A 92 -12.54 6.23 -6.68
N ASP A 93 -11.71 6.22 -5.63
CA ASP A 93 -11.88 7.15 -4.49
C ASP A 93 -10.63 8.03 -4.25
N THR A 94 -10.72 9.29 -4.67
CA THR A 94 -9.71 10.33 -4.47
C THR A 94 -10.09 11.34 -3.38
N ALA A 95 -11.14 11.04 -2.59
CA ALA A 95 -11.67 11.94 -1.59
C ALA A 95 -10.62 12.23 -0.51
N ASN A 96 -10.51 13.50 -0.14
CA ASN A 96 -9.61 13.92 0.93
C ASN A 96 -10.11 13.44 2.28
N ARG A 97 -9.23 12.86 3.08
CA ARG A 97 -9.51 12.37 4.44
C ARG A 97 -8.57 13.09 5.38
N GLU A 98 -9.11 13.95 6.25
CA GLU A 98 -8.27 14.80 7.10
C GLU A 98 -7.37 13.93 7.99
N LYS A 99 -6.05 14.18 7.98
CA LYS A 99 -5.07 13.41 8.78
C LYS A 99 -5.05 11.91 8.45
N ASP A 100 -5.42 11.57 7.21
CA ASP A 100 -5.33 10.22 6.70
C ASP A 100 -4.88 10.21 5.22
N TYR A 101 -4.38 9.07 4.76
CA TYR A 101 -4.02 8.87 3.37
C TYR A 101 -5.30 8.72 2.53
N LYS A 102 -5.29 9.32 1.34
CA LYS A 102 -6.33 9.06 0.34
C LYS A 102 -6.25 7.60 -0.11
N LEU A 103 -7.40 6.98 -0.36
CA LEU A 103 -7.45 5.62 -0.90
C LEU A 103 -6.75 5.58 -2.26
N HIS A 104 -7.03 6.57 -3.11
CA HIS A 104 -6.36 6.73 -4.39
C HIS A 104 -5.78 8.12 -4.61
N LEU A 105 -4.69 8.14 -5.37
CA LEU A 105 -4.15 9.32 -6.05
C LEU A 105 -4.20 9.06 -7.55
N GLY A 106 -4.57 10.06 -8.34
CA GLY A 106 -4.69 9.94 -9.79
C GLY A 106 -3.57 10.68 -10.53
N PHE A 107 -3.25 10.18 -11.71
CA PHE A 107 -2.41 10.83 -12.73
C PHE A 107 -3.29 11.27 -13.91
N THR A 108 -2.82 12.22 -14.72
CA THR A 108 -3.61 12.74 -15.85
C THR A 108 -3.84 11.74 -16.98
N ASP A 109 -3.02 10.68 -17.11
CA ASP A 109 -3.20 9.61 -18.10
C ASP A 109 -4.17 8.50 -17.64
N GLY A 110 -4.77 8.67 -16.46
CA GLY A 110 -5.68 7.71 -15.84
C GLY A 110 -4.98 6.60 -15.04
N SER A 111 -3.64 6.63 -14.94
CA SER A 111 -2.89 5.83 -13.97
C SER A 111 -3.25 6.23 -12.54
N ARG A 112 -3.04 5.31 -11.58
CA ARG A 112 -3.54 5.45 -10.21
C ARG A 112 -2.54 4.90 -9.20
N LEU A 113 -2.54 5.50 -8.02
CA LEU A 113 -1.97 4.90 -6.82
C LEU A 113 -3.11 4.40 -5.95
N LEU A 114 -2.97 3.21 -5.36
CA LEU A 114 -3.84 2.65 -4.34
C LEU A 114 -3.05 2.55 -3.02
N TYR A 115 -3.57 3.13 -1.94
CA TYR A 115 -2.97 2.99 -0.61
C TYR A 115 -3.44 1.71 0.09
N THR A 116 -2.55 0.74 0.29
CA THR A 116 -2.88 -0.58 0.85
C THR A 116 -3.29 -0.55 2.32
N GLY A 117 -2.92 0.50 3.06
CA GLY A 117 -3.26 0.59 4.48
C GLY A 117 -4.77 0.62 4.76
N HIS A 118 -5.58 1.00 3.76
CA HIS A 118 -7.05 0.93 3.83
C HIS A 118 -7.61 -0.47 3.51
N LEU A 119 -6.80 -1.37 2.96
CA LEU A 119 -7.16 -2.76 2.62
C LEU A 119 -6.60 -3.78 3.61
N ALA A 120 -5.67 -3.36 4.47
CA ALA A 120 -5.10 -4.23 5.48
C ALA A 120 -6.17 -4.70 6.47
N VAL A 121 -6.29 -6.02 6.61
CA VAL A 121 -7.28 -6.65 7.49
C VAL A 121 -6.63 -7.60 8.49
N HIS A 122 -7.32 -7.82 9.59
CA HIS A 122 -7.01 -8.85 10.58
C HIS A 122 -8.20 -9.78 10.73
N PRO A 123 -8.02 -11.12 10.73
CA PRO A 123 -9.10 -12.06 10.98
C PRO A 123 -9.72 -11.88 12.36
N LEU A 124 -11.03 -12.13 12.41
CA LEU A 124 -11.82 -12.16 13.63
C LEU A 124 -12.24 -13.60 13.94
N VAL A 125 -12.26 -13.94 15.22
CA VAL A 125 -12.70 -15.24 15.74
C VAL A 125 -13.89 -15.09 16.69
N PRO A 126 -14.71 -16.13 16.87
CA PRO A 126 -15.79 -16.10 17.85
C PRO A 126 -15.28 -15.79 19.26
N ALA A 127 -16.07 -15.02 19.99
CA ALA A 127 -15.89 -14.72 21.41
C ALA A 127 -17.25 -14.82 22.14
N PRO A 128 -17.29 -15.01 23.47
CA PRO A 128 -18.55 -15.12 24.21
C PRO A 128 -19.56 -13.99 23.94
N ASP A 129 -19.06 -12.77 23.74
CA ASP A 129 -19.87 -11.57 23.50
C ASP A 129 -19.78 -11.06 22.04
N GLY A 130 -19.46 -11.94 21.08
CA GLY A 130 -19.43 -11.62 19.65
C GLY A 130 -18.16 -12.09 18.96
N VAL A 131 -17.31 -11.15 18.55
CA VAL A 131 -16.05 -11.43 17.83
C VAL A 131 -14.88 -10.67 18.44
N GLN A 132 -13.72 -11.28 18.40
CA GLN A 132 -12.46 -10.66 18.80
C GLN A 132 -11.40 -10.86 17.70
N ARG A 133 -10.34 -10.05 17.74
CA ARG A 133 -9.20 -10.22 16.83
C ARG A 133 -8.54 -11.57 17.11
N TYR A 134 -8.08 -12.22 16.04
CA TYR A 134 -7.15 -13.35 16.20
C TYR A 134 -5.95 -12.90 17.06
N PRO A 135 -5.50 -13.68 18.05
CA PRO A 135 -4.54 -13.20 19.06
C PRO A 135 -3.10 -13.08 18.54
N ASP A 136 -2.72 -13.91 17.57
CA ASP A 136 -1.36 -13.96 17.03
C ASP A 136 -1.19 -13.07 15.80
N ASP A 137 0.07 -12.80 15.45
CA ASP A 137 0.43 -12.11 14.21
C ASP A 137 -0.06 -12.89 12.99
N VAL A 138 -0.52 -12.14 11.99
CA VAL A 138 -1.11 -12.67 10.75
C VAL A 138 -0.22 -12.28 9.59
N THR A 139 0.20 -13.28 8.81
CA THR A 139 0.95 -13.03 7.58
C THR A 139 -0.02 -12.61 6.47
N THR A 140 0.35 -11.63 5.67
CA THR A 140 -0.48 -11.20 4.53
C THR A 140 0.27 -11.41 3.22
N ARG A 141 -0.32 -12.18 2.30
CA ARG A 141 0.16 -12.26 0.92
C ARG A 141 -0.73 -11.42 0.03
N TRP A 142 -0.11 -10.59 -0.80
CA TRP A 142 -0.79 -9.71 -1.72
C TRP A 142 -0.63 -10.21 -3.15
N THR A 143 -1.72 -10.20 -3.90
CA THR A 143 -1.70 -10.34 -5.36
C THR A 143 -2.41 -9.16 -5.97
N PHE A 144 -1.72 -8.38 -6.79
CA PHE A 144 -2.28 -7.27 -7.54
C PHE A 144 -2.47 -7.69 -8.99
N ARG A 145 -3.59 -7.32 -9.60
CA ARG A 145 -3.95 -7.64 -10.99
C ARG A 145 -4.54 -6.43 -11.68
N ALA A 146 -4.07 -6.14 -12.89
CA ALA A 146 -4.59 -5.07 -13.72
C ALA A 146 -4.22 -5.35 -15.18
N ALA A 147 -5.15 -5.92 -15.94
CA ALA A 147 -4.88 -6.37 -17.31
C ALA A 147 -4.39 -5.22 -18.20
N GLY A 148 -3.28 -5.43 -18.91
CA GLY A 148 -2.66 -4.46 -19.79
C GLY A 148 -2.01 -3.28 -19.05
N GLN A 149 -1.82 -3.34 -17.74
CA GLN A 149 -1.23 -2.26 -16.95
C GLN A 149 0.06 -2.72 -16.25
N THR A 150 0.99 -1.79 -16.10
CA THR A 150 2.13 -1.93 -15.21
C THR A 150 1.68 -1.76 -13.76
N ILE A 151 2.18 -2.63 -12.88
CA ILE A 151 1.95 -2.58 -11.44
C ILE A 151 3.30 -2.38 -10.77
N ALA A 152 3.42 -1.40 -9.88
CA ALA A 152 4.67 -1.17 -9.14
C ALA A 152 4.44 -0.91 -7.65
N ILE A 153 5.28 -1.54 -6.82
CA ILE A 153 5.22 -1.50 -5.36
C ILE A 153 6.64 -1.49 -4.85
N LEU A 154 7.06 -0.40 -4.20
CA LEU A 154 8.46 -0.20 -3.82
C LEU A 154 9.37 -0.53 -5.03
N ASP A 155 10.43 -1.31 -4.85
CA ASP A 155 11.36 -1.70 -5.91
C ASP A 155 10.84 -2.80 -6.86
N GLN A 156 9.63 -3.33 -6.64
CA GLN A 156 9.03 -4.38 -7.45
C GLN A 156 8.16 -3.80 -8.55
N VAL A 157 8.29 -4.34 -9.77
CA VAL A 157 7.49 -3.99 -10.94
C VAL A 157 7.01 -5.28 -11.62
N GLY A 158 5.74 -5.32 -11.99
CA GLY A 158 5.13 -6.40 -12.74
C GLY A 158 4.23 -5.86 -13.87
N GLN A 159 3.93 -6.72 -14.84
CA GLN A 159 2.97 -6.45 -15.90
C GLN A 159 1.77 -7.38 -15.70
N ASP A 160 0.56 -6.83 -15.77
CA ASP A 160 -0.73 -7.51 -15.59
C ASP A 160 -0.99 -8.10 -14.19
N ALA A 161 0.04 -8.62 -13.52
CA ALA A 161 -0.02 -9.09 -12.14
C ALA A 161 1.31 -8.92 -11.40
N LEU A 162 1.23 -8.76 -10.08
CA LEU A 162 2.37 -8.73 -9.16
C LEU A 162 1.99 -9.40 -7.84
N VAL A 163 2.79 -10.38 -7.40
CA VAL A 163 2.59 -11.09 -6.12
C VAL A 163 3.71 -10.68 -5.17
N THR A 164 3.36 -10.38 -3.91
CA THR A 164 4.32 -9.95 -2.91
C THR A 164 3.84 -10.28 -1.49
N ASP A 165 4.79 -10.44 -0.56
CA ASP A 165 4.58 -10.70 0.86
C ASP A 165 5.22 -9.60 1.73
N ILE A 166 5.43 -8.41 1.16
CA ILE A 166 5.98 -7.27 1.90
C ILE A 166 5.04 -6.87 3.04
N ASP A 167 5.48 -7.16 4.26
CA ASP A 167 4.72 -6.97 5.50
C ASP A 167 4.32 -5.49 5.75
N GLN A 168 5.11 -4.54 5.22
CA GLN A 168 4.81 -3.11 5.29
C GLN A 168 3.43 -2.77 4.72
N LEU A 169 2.96 -3.47 3.68
CA LEU A 169 1.67 -3.18 3.04
C LEU A 169 0.50 -3.37 3.99
N ALA A 170 0.57 -4.35 4.89
CA ALA A 170 -0.44 -4.62 5.91
C ALA A 170 -0.25 -3.75 7.17
N ARG A 171 0.99 -3.47 7.56
CA ARG A 171 1.29 -2.78 8.83
C ARG A 171 1.19 -1.26 8.75
N GLN A 172 1.85 -0.67 7.76
CA GLN A 172 1.96 0.79 7.62
C GLN A 172 1.28 1.30 6.35
N GLY A 173 1.02 0.41 5.40
CA GLY A 173 0.54 0.76 4.07
C GLY A 173 1.66 1.23 3.16
N ALA A 174 1.47 0.99 1.87
CA ALA A 174 2.27 1.55 0.79
C ALA A 174 1.32 1.96 -0.34
N TYR A 175 1.79 2.82 -1.24
CA TYR A 175 1.12 3.03 -2.51
C TYR A 175 1.51 1.96 -3.52
N VAL A 176 0.51 1.35 -4.15
CA VAL A 176 0.65 0.50 -5.33
C VAL A 176 0.31 1.33 -6.55
N TYR A 177 1.24 1.47 -7.47
CA TYR A 177 0.99 2.06 -8.77
C TYR A 177 0.33 1.05 -9.70
N VAL A 178 -0.68 1.50 -10.44
CA VAL A 178 -1.33 0.76 -11.53
C VAL A 178 -1.54 1.72 -12.71
N GLY A 179 -0.93 1.44 -13.86
CA GLY A 179 -1.07 2.32 -15.02
C GLY A 179 -0.14 2.04 -16.19
N SER A 180 0.09 3.06 -17.00
CA SER A 180 0.86 3.01 -18.27
C SER A 180 2.04 3.97 -18.35
N ILE A 181 2.34 4.69 -17.28
CA ILE A 181 3.50 5.58 -17.18
C ILE A 181 4.76 4.71 -17.15
N GLU A 182 5.62 4.93 -18.13
CA GLU A 182 6.93 4.30 -18.18
C GLU A 182 7.76 4.76 -16.97
N PRO A 183 8.25 3.84 -16.11
CA PRO A 183 9.07 4.22 -14.97
C PRO A 183 10.43 4.73 -15.42
N LEU A 184 10.81 5.92 -14.95
CA LEU A 184 12.16 6.42 -15.12
C LEU A 184 13.04 5.89 -13.98
N ARG A 185 13.96 4.99 -14.32
CA ARG A 185 14.90 4.41 -13.36
C ARG A 185 16.27 5.08 -13.47
N THR A 186 16.77 5.58 -12.34
CA THR A 186 18.16 6.02 -12.19
C THR A 186 18.92 5.02 -11.31
N GLU A 187 20.20 5.28 -11.04
CA GLU A 187 20.98 4.51 -10.06
C GLU A 187 20.45 4.63 -8.62
N ARG A 188 19.63 5.65 -8.31
CA ARG A 188 19.20 5.97 -6.93
C ARG A 188 17.71 5.97 -6.70
N MET A 189 16.88 6.00 -7.74
CA MET A 189 15.43 6.02 -7.60
C MET A 189 14.70 5.44 -8.81
N THR A 190 13.44 5.10 -8.61
CA THR A 190 12.47 4.86 -9.67
C THR A 190 11.42 5.96 -9.58
N ALA A 191 11.11 6.64 -10.68
CA ALA A 191 10.15 7.73 -10.70
C ALA A 191 9.04 7.47 -11.72
N PHE A 192 7.80 7.68 -11.28
CA PHE A 192 6.61 7.76 -12.13
C PHE A 192 6.19 9.22 -12.19
N LEU A 193 6.40 9.84 -13.35
CA LEU A 193 6.10 11.24 -13.58
C LEU A 193 4.85 11.35 -14.43
N ASP A 194 3.88 12.08 -13.93
CA ASP A 194 2.63 12.33 -14.63
C ASP A 194 2.89 12.99 -16.00
N PRO A 195 2.38 12.41 -17.10
CA PRO A 195 2.49 13.01 -18.43
C PRO A 195 1.92 14.42 -18.52
N GLY A 196 0.95 14.77 -17.66
CA GLY A 196 0.35 16.09 -17.58
C GLY A 196 1.20 17.12 -16.83
N MET A 197 2.31 16.71 -16.20
CA MET A 197 3.26 17.66 -15.63
C MET A 197 3.95 18.46 -16.75
N PRO A 198 4.09 19.79 -16.60
CA PRO A 198 4.91 20.60 -17.49
C PRO A 198 6.33 20.05 -17.59
N GLU A 199 6.90 20.06 -18.80
CA GLU A 199 8.22 19.49 -19.08
C GLU A 199 9.30 20.02 -18.14
N TRP A 200 9.33 21.34 -17.94
CA TRP A 200 10.27 22.01 -17.03
C TRP A 200 10.20 21.45 -15.60
N LEU A 201 9.00 21.10 -15.12
CA LEU A 201 8.80 20.59 -13.76
C LEU A 201 9.26 19.14 -13.65
N ARG A 202 9.03 18.31 -14.68
CA ARG A 202 9.53 16.93 -14.75
C ARG A 202 11.05 16.88 -14.71
N GLU A 203 11.71 17.65 -15.58
CA GLU A 203 13.17 17.71 -15.65
C GLU A 203 13.79 18.19 -14.33
N ARG A 204 13.20 19.24 -13.74
CA ARG A 204 13.64 19.80 -12.47
C ARG A 204 13.49 18.79 -11.33
N THR A 205 12.35 18.11 -11.24
CA THR A 205 12.09 17.05 -10.26
C THR A 205 13.17 15.97 -10.31
N LEU A 206 13.47 15.45 -11.50
CA LEU A 206 14.48 14.41 -11.69
C LEU A 206 15.87 14.86 -11.27
N SER A 207 16.32 16.02 -11.79
CA SER A 207 17.66 16.55 -11.50
C SER A 207 17.87 16.81 -10.02
N ARG A 208 16.85 17.28 -9.30
CA ARG A 208 16.97 17.70 -7.91
C ARG A 208 16.84 16.55 -6.93
N LEU A 209 15.96 15.57 -7.18
CA LEU A 209 15.83 14.39 -6.32
C LEU A 209 17.08 13.50 -6.39
N ASP A 210 17.66 13.32 -7.57
CA ASP A 210 18.92 12.57 -7.68
C ASP A 210 20.07 13.28 -6.92
N GLY A 211 20.14 14.61 -7.00
CA GLY A 211 21.07 15.42 -6.22
C GLY A 211 20.82 15.37 -4.71
N LEU A 212 19.55 15.28 -4.27
CA LEU A 212 19.16 15.17 -2.87
C LEU A 212 19.70 13.89 -2.24
N PHE A 213 19.52 12.74 -2.88
CA PHE A 213 20.01 11.46 -2.37
C PHE A 213 21.55 11.39 -2.33
N THR A 214 22.22 12.01 -3.30
CA THR A 214 23.68 12.18 -3.28
C THR A 214 24.13 13.02 -2.08
N THR A 215 23.45 14.14 -1.85
CA THR A 215 23.77 15.06 -0.75
C THR A 215 23.54 14.39 0.60
N PHE A 216 22.43 13.67 0.75
CA PHE A 216 22.12 12.89 1.95
C PHE A 216 23.27 11.93 2.29
N GLY A 217 23.66 11.06 1.35
CA GLY A 217 24.73 10.09 1.60
C GLY A 217 26.08 10.74 1.92
N THR A 218 26.36 11.90 1.31
CA THR A 218 27.59 12.67 1.60
C THR A 218 27.57 13.26 3.02
N TRP A 219 26.43 13.78 3.48
CA TRP A 219 26.30 14.44 4.77
C TRP A 219 26.20 13.46 5.94
N THR A 220 25.50 12.34 5.74
CA THR A 220 25.30 11.34 6.80
C THR A 220 26.43 10.33 6.84
N GLY A 221 27.21 10.19 5.77
CA GLY A 221 28.15 9.07 5.58
C GLY A 221 27.43 7.74 5.28
N HIS A 222 26.11 7.77 5.10
CA HIS A 222 25.26 6.60 4.89
C HIS A 222 24.37 6.83 3.66
N PRO A 223 24.73 6.28 2.49
CA PRO A 223 23.80 6.26 1.36
C PRO A 223 22.54 5.48 1.74
N LEU A 224 21.44 5.74 1.03
CA LEU A 224 20.24 4.90 1.19
C LEU A 224 20.58 3.47 0.79
N ASP A 225 20.19 2.52 1.64
CA ASP A 225 20.32 1.08 1.42
C ASP A 225 19.11 0.49 0.68
N PHE A 226 18.16 1.35 0.29
CA PHE A 226 17.00 1.02 -0.52
C PHE A 226 16.87 1.97 -1.71
N HIS A 227 16.09 1.54 -2.70
CA HIS A 227 15.83 2.29 -3.93
C HIS A 227 14.46 2.99 -3.85
N PRO A 228 14.38 4.27 -3.45
CA PRO A 228 13.10 4.95 -3.29
C PRO A 228 12.28 5.02 -4.58
N VAL A 229 10.96 4.93 -4.42
CA VAL A 229 10.01 5.19 -5.50
C VAL A 229 9.32 6.53 -5.33
N ILE A 230 9.39 7.33 -6.38
CA ILE A 230 8.82 8.67 -6.42
C ILE A 230 7.61 8.66 -7.34
N PHE A 231 6.50 9.18 -6.84
CA PHE A 231 5.31 9.47 -7.62
C PHE A 231 5.12 10.97 -7.68
N ALA A 232 5.21 11.56 -8.88
CA ALA A 232 4.99 12.99 -9.07
C ALA A 232 3.78 13.19 -9.97
N SER A 233 2.78 13.92 -9.49
CA SER A 233 1.56 14.25 -10.21
C SER A 233 1.35 15.74 -10.41
N ALA A 234 0.51 16.06 -11.39
CA ALA A 234 0.04 17.42 -11.60
C ALA A 234 -1.47 17.45 -11.83
N SER A 235 -2.09 18.55 -11.41
CA SER A 235 -3.47 18.87 -11.71
C SER A 235 -3.57 20.34 -12.07
N SER A 236 -4.42 20.67 -13.03
CA SER A 236 -4.78 22.07 -13.31
C SER A 236 -5.87 22.58 -12.36
N GLU A 237 -6.43 21.72 -11.51
CA GLU A 237 -7.49 22.07 -10.57
C GLU A 237 -7.00 22.98 -9.43
N GLY A 238 -7.93 23.79 -8.90
CA GLY A 238 -7.65 24.75 -7.85
C GLY A 238 -7.13 26.09 -8.38
N THR A 239 -6.42 26.84 -7.53
CA THR A 239 -5.93 28.18 -7.85
C THR A 239 -4.46 28.33 -7.48
N GLY A 240 -3.73 29.16 -8.24
CA GLY A 240 -2.32 29.45 -7.97
C GLY A 240 -1.41 28.23 -8.10
N ARG A 241 -0.46 28.10 -7.17
CA ARG A 241 0.48 26.98 -7.04
C ARG A 241 0.29 26.33 -5.69
N ASN A 242 -0.35 25.17 -5.67
CA ASN A 242 -0.42 24.34 -4.48
C ASN A 242 0.55 23.18 -4.64
N LEU A 243 1.36 22.98 -3.61
CA LEU A 243 2.26 21.84 -3.49
C LEU A 243 1.75 20.95 -2.37
N LYS A 244 1.59 19.67 -2.67
CA LYS A 244 1.32 18.65 -1.67
C LYS A 244 2.38 17.59 -1.78
N GLY A 245 2.74 17.01 -0.66
CA GLY A 245 3.68 15.92 -0.64
C GLY A 245 3.51 15.06 0.59
N GLY A 246 4.03 13.85 0.50
CA GLY A 246 4.02 12.86 1.56
C GLY A 246 5.16 11.88 1.38
N THR A 247 5.54 11.25 2.47
CA THR A 247 6.46 10.13 2.45
C THR A 247 5.84 8.94 3.15
N LEU A 248 6.19 7.76 2.65
CA LEU A 248 6.01 6.46 3.26
C LEU A 248 7.38 5.76 3.21
N PRO A 249 7.64 4.72 4.02
CA PRO A 249 8.90 4.00 3.89
C PRO A 249 9.09 3.51 2.45
N GLY A 250 10.25 3.84 1.87
CA GLY A 250 10.58 3.52 0.47
C GLY A 250 9.87 4.35 -0.59
N GLN A 251 8.98 5.30 -0.24
CA GLN A 251 8.18 6.04 -1.22
C GLN A 251 8.02 7.54 -0.91
N MET A 252 7.92 8.33 -1.98
CA MET A 252 7.56 9.74 -1.91
C MET A 252 6.43 10.04 -2.89
N GLN A 253 5.47 10.88 -2.48
CA GLN A 253 4.43 11.41 -3.34
C GLN A 253 4.57 12.93 -3.39
N LEU A 254 4.54 13.50 -4.59
CA LEU A 254 4.58 14.93 -4.87
C LEU A 254 3.42 15.28 -5.79
N ALA A 255 2.72 16.37 -5.52
CA ALA A 255 1.62 16.84 -6.37
C ALA A 255 1.69 18.37 -6.57
N ALA A 256 1.74 18.78 -7.83
CA ALA A 256 1.63 20.17 -8.28
C ALA A 256 0.19 20.45 -8.74
N ASP A 257 -0.61 21.04 -7.86
CA ASP A 257 -2.00 21.40 -8.18
C ASP A 257 -2.12 22.91 -8.49
N GLY A 258 -2.82 23.23 -9.57
CA GLY A 258 -3.22 24.58 -9.97
C GLY A 258 -2.48 25.10 -11.21
N PRO A 259 -3.10 26.05 -11.94
CA PRO A 259 -2.57 26.54 -13.22
C PRO A 259 -1.26 27.32 -13.08
N GLY A 260 -0.88 27.74 -11.87
CA GLY A 260 0.34 28.48 -11.61
C GLY A 260 1.63 27.68 -11.81
N TRP A 261 1.54 26.36 -12.04
CA TRP A 261 2.65 25.48 -12.38
C TRP A 261 2.92 25.39 -13.89
N ALA A 262 2.00 25.85 -14.74
CA ALA A 262 2.09 25.67 -16.20
C ALA A 262 3.37 26.31 -16.80
N THR A 263 3.79 27.45 -16.27
CA THR A 263 4.96 28.20 -16.77
C THR A 263 6.05 28.26 -15.70
N PRO A 264 7.33 28.06 -16.05
CA PRO A 264 8.42 28.19 -15.10
C PRO A 264 8.54 29.61 -14.56
N SER A 265 8.91 29.73 -13.29
CA SER A 265 9.33 30.99 -12.64
C SER A 265 10.21 30.67 -11.45
N ASP A 266 11.08 31.59 -11.03
CA ASP A 266 11.92 31.41 -9.85
C ASP A 266 11.10 31.10 -8.59
N ALA A 267 9.94 31.74 -8.47
CA ALA A 267 9.01 31.48 -7.38
C ALA A 267 8.44 30.05 -7.43
N ALA A 268 8.11 29.53 -8.62
CA ALA A 268 7.64 28.16 -8.79
C ALA A 268 8.75 27.14 -8.51
N ASP A 269 9.97 27.37 -9.02
CA ASP A 269 11.12 26.48 -8.77
C ASP A 269 11.44 26.41 -7.27
N GLN A 270 11.50 27.57 -6.60
CA GLN A 270 11.74 27.60 -5.15
C GLN A 270 10.63 26.92 -4.36
N GLN A 271 9.38 27.07 -4.78
CA GLN A 271 8.24 26.49 -4.08
C GLN A 271 8.23 24.97 -4.19
N TRP A 272 8.57 24.40 -5.35
CA TRP A 272 8.54 22.95 -5.59
C TRP A 272 9.44 22.16 -4.64
N TYR A 273 10.45 22.77 -4.02
CA TYR A 273 11.37 22.08 -3.09
C TYR A 273 11.19 22.48 -1.62
N ARG A 274 10.11 23.20 -1.28
CA ARG A 274 9.76 23.54 0.10
C ARG A 274 8.83 22.47 0.65
N PHE A 275 9.41 21.36 1.10
CA PHE A 275 8.74 20.31 1.88
C PHE A 275 9.14 20.41 3.35
#